data_AF-A0A9D7NU46-F1
#
_entry.id   AF-A0A9D7NU46-F1
#
_cell.length_a   1.000
_cell.length_b   1.000
_cell.length_c   1.000
_cell.angle_alpha   90.00
_cell.angle_beta   90.00
_cell.angle_gamma   90.00
#
_symmetry.space_group_name_H-M   'P 1'
#
loop_
_entity.id
_entity.type
_entity.pdbx_description
1 polymer ?
#
loop_
_entity_poly.entity_id
_entity_poly.type
_entity_poly.pdbx_seq_one_letter_code
_entity_poly.pdbx_strand_id
1 'polypeptide(L)'
;MPSLQRLCVHSIILGCLMALTGCVSVPVFQHAPTGGNPSPRYALQLIDQKPQILWGGMILDIQHFERYTELELLAFPLDLGLRPIPGARDAGRFMALRAGHLDPQEFVAGRFLTIAGRVTGDRELDVRGERQRVVEVDAMEIQVWPEDWNLQPAPRIRVGVGISGGFR
;
A
#
# COMPACT_ATOMS: atom_id res chain seq x y z
N MET A 1 -51.50 -36.33 8.60
CA MET A 1 -51.06 -34.95 8.95
C MET A 1 -49.60 -34.77 9.40
N PRO A 2 -48.69 -35.77 9.51
CA PRO A 2 -47.28 -35.52 9.88
C PRO A 2 -46.31 -35.34 8.69
N SER A 3 -46.74 -35.60 7.45
CA SER A 3 -45.89 -35.55 6.25
C SER A 3 -45.65 -34.14 5.71
N LEU A 4 -46.65 -33.24 5.73
CA LEU A 4 -46.48 -31.85 5.32
C LEU A 4 -45.56 -31.05 6.26
N GLN A 5 -45.59 -31.36 7.56
CA GLN A 5 -44.79 -30.69 8.58
C GLN A 5 -43.30 -31.00 8.42
N ARG A 6 -42.94 -32.22 7.99
CA ARG A 6 -41.56 -32.62 7.71
C ARG A 6 -41.01 -31.98 6.44
N LEU A 7 -41.82 -31.81 5.39
CA LEU A 7 -41.42 -31.12 4.15
C LEU A 7 -41.16 -29.62 4.38
N CYS A 8 -42.02 -28.94 5.14
CA CYS A 8 -41.83 -27.51 5.45
C CYS A 8 -40.55 -27.27 6.27
N VAL A 9 -40.28 -28.12 7.27
CA VAL A 9 -39.07 -28.00 8.09
C VAL A 9 -37.80 -28.21 7.26
N HIS A 10 -37.79 -29.16 6.31
CA HIS A 10 -36.65 -29.37 5.41
C HIS A 10 -36.45 -28.20 4.41
N SER A 11 -37.52 -27.64 3.86
CA SER A 11 -37.43 -26.46 2.97
C SER A 11 -36.95 -25.21 3.70
N ILE A 12 -37.32 -25.01 4.97
CA ILE A 12 -36.86 -23.88 5.79
C ILE A 12 -35.37 -24.07 6.18
N ILE A 13 -34.95 -25.29 6.53
CA ILE A 13 -33.54 -25.59 6.86
C ILE A 13 -32.63 -25.45 5.64
N LEU A 14 -33.08 -25.88 4.45
CA LEU A 14 -32.31 -25.75 3.21
C LEU A 14 -32.21 -24.30 2.72
N GLY A 15 -33.25 -23.48 2.94
CA GLY A 15 -33.24 -22.05 2.62
C GLY A 15 -32.32 -21.22 3.52
N CYS A 16 -32.19 -21.56 4.81
CA CYS A 16 -31.27 -20.90 5.73
C CYS A 16 -29.79 -21.22 5.43
N LEU A 17 -29.49 -22.38 4.85
CA LEU A 17 -28.12 -22.80 4.55
C LEU A 17 -27.49 -22.05 3.35
N MET A 18 -28.31 -21.45 2.47
CA MET A 18 -27.84 -20.65 1.33
C MET A 18 -27.55 -19.17 1.66
N ALA A 19 -27.87 -18.70 2.87
CA ALA A 19 -27.75 -17.29 3.23
C ALA A 19 -26.38 -16.88 3.83
N LEU A 20 -25.41 -17.79 3.91
CA LEU A 20 -24.21 -17.63 4.73
C LEU A 20 -22.89 -17.96 4.01
N THR A 21 -22.61 -17.41 2.82
CA THR A 21 -21.24 -17.43 2.29
C THR A 21 -20.92 -16.19 1.44
N GLY A 22 -20.68 -15.06 2.10
CA GLY A 22 -20.11 -13.87 1.48
C GLY A 22 -18.97 -13.33 2.33
N CYS A 23 -17.77 -13.92 2.24
CA CYS A 23 -16.58 -13.31 2.82
C CYS A 23 -16.18 -12.13 1.93
N VAL A 24 -16.66 -10.93 2.24
CA VAL A 24 -16.16 -9.71 1.60
C VAL A 24 -14.80 -9.37 2.22
N SER A 25 -13.73 -9.57 1.48
CA SER A 25 -12.41 -9.05 1.84
C SER A 25 -12.41 -7.55 1.54
N VAL A 26 -12.55 -6.73 2.58
CA VAL A 26 -12.42 -5.26 2.47
C VAL A 26 -10.97 -4.92 2.15
N PRO A 27 -10.68 -4.13 1.11
CA PRO A 27 -9.30 -3.76 0.77
C PRO A 27 -8.69 -2.88 1.88
N VAL A 28 -7.41 -3.11 2.19
CA VAL A 28 -6.67 -2.35 3.20
C VAL A 28 -6.56 -0.87 2.84
N PHE A 29 -6.42 -0.58 1.55
CA PHE A 29 -6.42 0.78 0.99
C PHE A 29 -7.55 0.92 -0.02
N GLN A 30 -8.42 1.89 0.17
CA GLN A 30 -9.56 2.13 -0.72
C GLN A 30 -9.14 2.84 -2.01
N HIS A 31 -8.08 3.65 -1.96
CA HIS A 31 -7.54 4.42 -3.08
C HIS A 31 -6.32 3.75 -3.74
N ALA A 32 -6.11 2.45 -3.50
CA ALA A 32 -5.08 1.70 -4.20
C ALA A 32 -5.37 1.66 -5.72
N PRO A 33 -4.33 1.69 -6.57
CA PRO A 33 -4.50 1.62 -8.01
C PRO A 33 -5.14 0.28 -8.40
N THR A 34 -6.14 0.32 -9.27
CA THR A 34 -6.78 -0.88 -9.84
C THR A 34 -5.94 -1.52 -10.96
N GLY A 35 -4.85 -0.88 -11.37
CA GLY A 35 -3.96 -1.31 -12.43
C GLY A 35 -2.48 -1.27 -12.04
N GLY A 36 -1.62 -0.88 -12.97
CA GLY A 36 -0.18 -0.75 -12.72
C GLY A 36 0.13 0.28 -11.64
N ASN A 37 1.17 0.01 -10.85
CA ASN A 37 1.67 0.90 -9.81
C ASN A 37 3.06 1.42 -10.25
N PRO A 38 3.14 2.56 -10.95
CA PRO A 38 4.40 3.07 -11.48
C PRO A 38 5.35 3.44 -10.35
N SER A 39 6.66 3.33 -10.54
CA SER A 39 7.62 3.88 -9.57
C SER A 39 7.59 5.42 -9.59
N PRO A 40 8.02 6.12 -8.52
CA PRO A 40 8.08 7.58 -8.52
C PRO A 40 8.86 8.17 -9.71
N ARG A 41 10.02 7.59 -10.03
CA ARG A 41 10.82 8.04 -11.19
C ARG A 41 10.08 7.87 -12.51
N TYR A 42 9.32 6.79 -12.68
CA TYR A 42 8.53 6.56 -13.89
C TYR A 42 7.26 7.42 -13.92
N ALA A 43 6.66 7.67 -12.76
CA ALA A 43 5.47 8.52 -12.62
C ALA A 43 5.72 9.97 -13.07
N LEU A 44 6.96 10.46 -13.04
CA LEU A 44 7.34 11.75 -13.65
C LEU A 44 7.01 11.84 -15.16
N GLN A 45 6.96 10.70 -15.85
CA GLN A 45 6.63 10.62 -17.28
C GLN A 45 5.12 10.49 -17.51
N LEU A 46 4.34 10.23 -16.45
CA LEU A 46 2.91 9.96 -16.47
C LEU A 46 2.10 11.03 -15.74
N ILE A 47 2.71 12.16 -15.37
CA ILE A 47 2.09 13.22 -14.55
C ILE A 47 0.74 13.67 -15.12
N ASP A 48 0.66 13.85 -16.44
CA ASP A 48 -0.55 14.30 -17.12
C ASP A 48 -1.73 13.33 -16.94
N GLN A 49 -1.44 12.04 -16.72
CA GLN A 49 -2.44 11.00 -16.49
C GLN A 49 -2.92 10.96 -15.04
N LYS A 50 -2.23 11.67 -14.13
CA LYS A 50 -2.50 11.72 -12.69
C LYS A 50 -2.78 10.32 -12.11
N PRO A 51 -1.86 9.35 -12.29
CA PRO A 51 -2.10 7.97 -11.92
C PRO A 51 -2.36 7.84 -10.42
N GLN A 52 -3.17 6.85 -10.05
CA GLN A 52 -3.24 6.38 -8.67
C GLN A 52 -1.99 5.58 -8.33
N ILE A 53 -1.59 5.62 -7.06
CA ILE A 53 -0.35 5.01 -6.58
C ILE A 53 -0.58 4.25 -5.28
N LEU A 54 0.29 3.28 -5.02
CA LEU A 54 0.43 2.63 -3.72
C LEU A 54 1.91 2.47 -3.41
N TRP A 55 2.52 3.42 -2.72
CA TRP A 55 3.97 3.46 -2.53
C TRP A 55 4.36 3.27 -1.08
N GLY A 56 5.38 2.43 -0.88
CA GLY A 56 6.09 2.37 0.39
C GLY A 56 7.11 3.49 0.46
N GLY A 57 7.19 4.18 1.59
CA GLY A 57 8.10 5.29 1.81
C GLY A 57 8.77 5.23 3.18
N MET A 58 10.01 5.73 3.24
CA MET A 58 10.67 6.11 4.49
C MET A 58 10.68 7.63 4.59
N ILE A 59 10.25 8.18 5.73
CA ILE A 59 10.23 9.63 5.97
C ILE A 59 11.66 10.15 6.03
N LEU A 60 11.96 11.15 5.21
CA LEU A 60 13.24 11.86 5.16
C LEU A 60 13.12 13.21 5.87
N ASP A 61 12.04 13.93 5.61
CA ASP A 61 11.73 15.24 6.21
C ASP A 61 10.22 15.44 6.33
N ILE A 62 9.81 16.31 7.25
CA ILE A 62 8.42 16.65 7.53
C ILE A 62 8.30 18.16 7.66
N GLN A 63 7.41 18.77 6.89
CA GLN A 63 7.10 20.18 6.98
C GLN A 63 5.61 20.41 7.19
N HIS A 64 5.26 21.11 8.26
CA HIS A 64 3.88 21.44 8.58
C HIS A 64 3.54 22.84 8.08
N PHE A 65 2.46 22.92 7.32
CA PHE A 65 1.84 24.16 6.87
C PHE A 65 0.50 24.36 7.57
N GLU A 66 -0.09 25.54 7.43
CA GLU A 66 -1.34 25.91 8.09
C GLU A 66 -2.50 24.96 7.76
N ARG A 67 -2.54 24.39 6.56
CA ARG A 67 -3.66 23.57 6.06
C ARG A 67 -3.29 22.13 5.70
N TYR A 68 -2.01 21.81 5.64
CA TYR A 68 -1.52 20.51 5.17
C TYR A 68 -0.13 20.22 5.71
N THR A 69 0.28 18.96 5.67
CA THR A 69 1.62 18.50 6.01
C THR A 69 2.27 17.92 4.76
N GLU A 70 3.53 18.28 4.52
CA GLU A 70 4.37 17.71 3.48
C GLU A 70 5.31 16.67 4.08
N LEU A 71 5.40 15.53 3.43
CA LEU A 71 6.30 14.45 3.75
C LEU A 71 7.25 14.23 2.58
N GLU A 72 8.55 14.46 2.80
CA GLU A 72 9.57 14.03 1.87
C GLU A 72 9.86 12.54 2.11
N LEU A 73 9.69 11.72 1.08
CA LEU A 73 9.74 10.27 1.21
C LEU A 73 10.72 9.65 0.23
N LEU A 74 11.47 8.64 0.71
CA LEU A 74 12.25 7.75 -0.14
C LEU A 74 11.44 6.49 -0.41
N ALA A 75 11.15 6.20 -1.67
CA ALA A 75 10.29 5.08 -2.02
C ALA A 75 11.00 3.73 -2.00
N PHE A 76 10.32 2.72 -1.48
CA PHE A 76 10.76 1.33 -1.45
C PHE A 76 9.71 0.39 -2.05
N PRO A 77 10.11 -0.74 -2.65
CA PRO A 77 9.17 -1.76 -3.09
C PRO A 77 8.40 -2.32 -1.89
N LEU A 78 7.16 -2.72 -2.13
CA LEU A 78 6.28 -3.31 -1.11
C LEU A 78 6.39 -4.85 -1.10
N ASP A 79 6.22 -5.45 0.07
CA ASP A 79 6.01 -6.90 0.21
C ASP A 79 4.53 -7.30 0.00
N LEU A 80 4.22 -8.59 0.16
CA LEU A 80 2.85 -9.10 0.04
C LEU A 80 1.88 -8.52 1.09
N GLY A 81 2.41 -8.03 2.21
CA GLY A 81 1.66 -7.34 3.25
C GLY A 81 1.58 -5.84 3.06
N LEU A 82 1.97 -5.33 1.89
CA LEU A 82 2.03 -3.90 1.56
C LEU A 82 3.00 -3.10 2.44
N ARG A 83 4.04 -3.76 2.98
CA ARG A 83 5.08 -3.14 3.81
C ARG A 83 6.30 -2.77 2.97
N PRO A 84 6.92 -1.60 3.16
CA PRO A 84 8.09 -1.20 2.37
C PRO A 84 9.32 -2.03 2.74
N ILE A 85 9.94 -2.78 1.81
CA ILE A 85 11.05 -3.69 2.10
C ILE A 85 12.34 -2.89 2.42
N PRO A 86 12.81 -2.84 3.67
CA PRO A 86 14.02 -2.08 4.02
C PRO A 86 15.25 -2.73 3.40
N GLY A 87 16.20 -1.91 2.94
CA GLY A 87 17.42 -2.39 2.29
C GLY A 87 17.25 -2.85 0.83
N ALA A 88 16.02 -2.89 0.30
CA ALA A 88 15.82 -2.98 -1.14
C ALA A 88 16.28 -1.68 -1.83
N ARG A 89 16.54 -1.75 -3.14
CA ARG A 89 16.91 -0.57 -3.93
C ARG A 89 15.75 0.42 -3.94
N ASP A 90 16.04 1.70 -3.64
CA ASP A 90 15.02 2.74 -3.66
C ASP A 90 14.47 2.98 -5.08
N ALA A 91 13.22 3.41 -5.15
CA ALA A 91 12.52 3.74 -6.38
C ALA A 91 12.51 5.25 -6.67
N GLY A 92 13.31 6.04 -5.94
CA GLY A 92 13.38 7.50 -6.01
C GLY A 92 12.63 8.22 -4.89
N ARG A 93 12.83 9.55 -4.83
CA ARG A 93 12.13 10.45 -3.91
C ARG A 93 10.79 10.90 -4.47
N PHE A 94 9.84 11.17 -3.59
CA PHE A 94 8.58 11.81 -3.91
C PHE A 94 8.11 12.65 -2.73
N MET A 95 7.23 13.59 -3.02
CA MET A 95 6.60 14.44 -2.02
C MET A 95 5.15 14.01 -1.83
N ALA A 96 4.78 13.73 -0.58
CA ALA A 96 3.40 13.43 -0.22
C ALA A 96 2.78 14.59 0.55
N LEU A 97 1.67 15.11 0.04
CA LEU A 97 0.91 16.18 0.66
C LEU A 97 -0.31 15.56 1.35
N ARG A 98 -0.45 15.80 2.65
CA ARG A 98 -1.58 15.33 3.44
C ARG A 98 -2.35 16.52 4.00
N ALA A 99 -3.66 16.60 3.72
CA ALA A 99 -4.51 17.62 4.33
C ALA A 99 -4.51 17.51 5.86
N GLY A 100 -4.44 18.65 6.54
CA GLY A 100 -4.36 18.75 7.99
C GLY A 100 -2.97 18.52 8.58
N HIS A 101 -2.95 18.38 9.90
CA HIS A 101 -1.74 18.17 10.69
C HIS A 101 -1.56 16.68 11.01
N LEU A 102 -0.34 16.17 10.85
CA LEU A 102 0.05 14.82 11.26
C LEU A 102 0.65 14.83 12.67
N ASP A 103 0.42 13.78 13.46
CA ASP A 103 0.95 13.70 14.82
C ASP A 103 2.50 13.57 14.80
N PRO A 104 3.24 14.54 15.37
CA PRO A 104 4.71 14.48 15.39
C PRO A 104 5.29 13.28 16.15
N GLN A 105 4.51 12.59 16.98
CA GLN A 105 4.96 11.38 17.68
C GLN A 105 4.88 10.14 16.82
N GLU A 106 3.97 10.11 15.84
CA GLU A 106 3.79 8.98 14.93
C GLU A 106 4.63 9.14 13.65
N PHE A 107 4.71 10.39 13.16
CA PHE A 107 5.42 10.78 11.96
C PHE A 107 6.76 11.38 12.33
N VAL A 108 7.81 10.57 12.25
CA VAL A 108 9.19 10.95 12.56
C VAL A 108 10.10 10.51 11.41
N ALA A 109 11.17 11.26 11.15
CA ALA A 109 12.17 10.87 10.17
C ALA A 109 12.71 9.44 10.45
N GLY A 110 12.87 8.65 9.40
CA GLY A 110 13.24 7.23 9.48
C GLY A 110 12.06 6.26 9.65
N ARG A 111 10.86 6.75 9.98
CA ARG A 111 9.65 5.89 10.04
C ARG A 111 9.25 5.43 8.64
N PHE A 112 8.80 4.19 8.55
CA PHE A 112 8.28 3.61 7.32
C PHE A 112 6.76 3.71 7.27
N LEU A 113 6.23 3.98 6.09
CA LEU A 113 4.80 4.08 5.83
C LEU A 113 4.45 3.58 4.43
N THR A 114 3.17 3.33 4.21
CA THR A 114 2.60 3.03 2.89
C THR A 114 1.53 4.07 2.59
N ILE A 115 1.59 4.66 1.40
CA ILE A 115 0.66 5.71 0.93
C ILE A 115 -0.14 5.17 -0.23
N ALA A 116 -1.47 5.31 -0.15
CA ALA A 116 -2.34 5.25 -1.31
C ALA A 116 -2.84 6.66 -1.63
N GLY A 117 -2.82 7.00 -2.92
CA GLY A 117 -3.11 8.37 -3.32
C GLY A 117 -3.05 8.58 -4.82
N ARG A 118 -2.89 9.84 -5.21
CA ARG A 118 -2.88 10.25 -6.62
C ARG A 118 -1.75 11.22 -6.90
N VAL A 119 -1.07 11.03 -8.02
CA VAL A 119 -0.12 12.03 -8.53
C VAL A 119 -0.85 13.31 -8.90
N THR A 120 -0.40 14.44 -8.34
CA THR A 120 -0.99 15.76 -8.60
C THR A 120 -0.11 16.62 -9.50
N GLY A 121 1.19 16.39 -9.49
CA GLY A 121 2.16 17.18 -10.23
C GLY A 121 3.59 16.75 -9.92
N ASP A 122 4.51 17.71 -10.02
CA ASP A 122 5.90 17.58 -9.67
C ASP A 122 6.45 18.92 -9.20
N ARG A 123 7.60 18.86 -8.51
CA ARG A 123 8.35 20.06 -8.15
C ARG A 123 9.86 19.80 -8.20
N GLU A 124 10.62 20.89 -8.27
CA GLU A 124 12.05 20.83 -7.96
C GLU A 124 12.25 20.77 -6.45
N LEU A 125 13.11 19.86 -6.02
CA LEU A 125 13.55 19.68 -4.65
C LEU A 125 15.07 19.86 -4.62
N ASP A 126 15.55 20.68 -3.69
CA ASP A 126 16.98 20.80 -3.43
C ASP A 126 17.41 19.68 -2.48
N VAL A 127 18.15 18.71 -3.01
CA VAL A 127 18.71 17.59 -2.26
C VAL A 127 20.21 17.83 -2.14
N ARG A 128 20.65 18.38 -1.01
CA ARG A 128 22.08 18.62 -0.69
C ARG A 128 22.82 19.48 -1.74
N GLY A 129 22.16 20.49 -2.29
CA GLY A 129 22.73 21.40 -3.29
C GLY A 129 22.53 20.95 -4.74
N GLU A 130 21.86 19.82 -4.96
CA GLU A 130 21.48 19.36 -6.30
C GLU A 130 19.96 19.48 -6.47
N ARG A 131 19.53 20.12 -7.57
CA ARG A 131 18.11 20.22 -7.90
C ARG A 131 17.65 18.93 -8.55
N GLN A 132 16.72 18.26 -7.90
CA GLN A 132 16.08 17.05 -8.38
C GLN A 132 14.59 17.30 -8.61
N ARG A 133 14.08 16.92 -9.78
CA ARG A 133 12.64 16.88 -10.04
C ARG A 133 12.02 15.66 -9.35
N VAL A 134 11.00 15.88 -8.54
CA VAL A 134 10.29 14.83 -7.79
C VAL A 134 8.79 14.93 -8.01
N VAL A 135 8.09 13.80 -7.97
CA VAL A 135 6.63 13.75 -8.10
C VAL A 135 5.97 14.25 -6.82
N GLU A 136 4.90 15.00 -6.96
CA GLU A 136 3.99 15.34 -5.87
C GLU A 136 2.75 14.45 -5.92
N VAL A 137 2.34 13.97 -4.74
CA VAL A 137 1.16 13.12 -4.59
C VAL A 137 0.25 13.66 -3.48
N ASP A 138 -1.06 13.62 -3.74
CA ASP A 138 -2.08 13.78 -2.69
C ASP A 138 -2.21 12.46 -1.93
N ALA A 139 -1.83 12.48 -0.66
CA ALA A 139 -1.81 11.32 0.23
C ALA A 139 -3.19 11.09 0.86
N MET A 140 -4.03 10.35 0.15
CA MET A 140 -5.43 10.10 0.52
C MET A 140 -5.55 9.13 1.69
N GLU A 141 -4.67 8.13 1.75
CA GLU A 141 -4.57 7.16 2.85
C GLU A 141 -3.10 6.91 3.20
N ILE A 142 -2.80 6.84 4.49
CA ILE A 142 -1.46 6.58 5.00
C ILE A 142 -1.55 5.50 6.07
N GLN A 143 -0.69 4.49 5.97
CA GLN A 143 -0.47 3.49 7.00
C GLN A 143 0.96 3.61 7.50
N VAL A 144 1.13 3.87 8.80
CA VAL A 144 2.44 3.95 9.44
C VAL A 144 2.80 2.58 10.05
N TRP A 145 4.04 2.12 9.85
CA TRP A 145 4.49 0.80 10.32
C TRP A 145 5.27 0.91 11.63
N PRO A 146 5.04 0.07 12.66
CA PRO A 146 5.79 0.09 13.95
C PRO A 146 7.30 -0.06 13.77
N GLU A 147 8.17 0.60 14.54
CA GLU A 147 9.63 0.64 14.24
C GLU A 147 10.28 -0.75 14.15
N ASP A 148 9.79 -1.69 14.95
CA ASP A 148 10.27 -3.06 15.06
C ASP A 148 9.70 -4.01 14.00
N TRP A 149 8.86 -3.53 13.09
CA TRP A 149 8.18 -4.38 12.09
C TRP A 149 9.15 -5.16 11.21
N ASN A 150 10.35 -4.61 10.95
CA ASN A 150 11.36 -5.24 10.09
C ASN A 150 12.33 -6.17 10.84
N LEU A 151 12.30 -6.19 12.18
CA LEU A 151 13.18 -7.03 12.99
C LEU A 151 12.80 -8.51 12.89
N GLN A 152 11.66 -8.82 12.27
CA GLN A 152 11.25 -10.17 11.92
C GLN A 152 11.89 -10.54 10.58
N PRO A 153 12.90 -11.44 10.54
CA PRO A 153 13.47 -11.89 9.29
C PRO A 153 12.37 -12.49 8.41
N ALA A 154 12.25 -12.00 7.17
CA ALA A 154 11.30 -12.54 6.21
C ALA A 154 11.42 -14.08 6.16
N PRO A 155 10.29 -14.83 6.13
CA PRO A 155 10.37 -16.28 6.04
C PRO A 155 11.13 -16.65 4.77
N ARG A 156 12.25 -17.38 4.92
CA ARG A 156 13.01 -17.92 3.79
C ARG A 156 12.17 -19.04 3.16
N ILE A 157 11.29 -18.68 2.22
CA ILE A 157 10.57 -19.66 1.41
C ILE A 157 11.57 -20.23 0.40
N ARG A 158 12.09 -21.44 0.67
CA ARG A 158 12.90 -22.18 -0.30
C ARG A 158 11.96 -22.98 -1.20
N VAL A 159 11.64 -22.44 -2.37
CA VAL A 159 10.89 -23.18 -3.40
C VAL A 159 11.83 -24.22 -4.02
N GLY A 160 11.64 -25.49 -3.65
CA GLY A 160 12.32 -26.62 -4.29
C GLY A 160 11.62 -26.98 -5.59
N VAL A 161 12.24 -26.70 -6.73
CA VAL A 161 11.78 -27.18 -8.04
C VAL A 161 12.14 -28.67 -8.14
N GLY A 162 11.15 -29.54 -7.93
CA GLY A 162 11.27 -30.98 -8.15
C GLY A 162 11.16 -31.31 -9.63
N ILE A 163 12.29 -31.55 -10.30
CA ILE A 163 12.31 -32.20 -11.62
C ILE A 163 12.04 -33.69 -11.44
N SER A 164 10.80 -34.13 -11.67
CA SER A 164 10.48 -35.56 -11.79
C SER A 164 10.92 -36.06 -13.16
N GLY A 165 12.17 -36.53 -13.26
CA GLY A 165 12.64 -37.34 -14.39
C GLY A 165 12.12 -38.77 -14.25
N GLY A 166 11.08 -39.09 -15.02
CA GLY A 166 10.59 -40.47 -15.19
C GLY A 166 11.20 -41.08 -16.45
N PHE A 167 12.20 -41.94 -16.27
CA PHE A 167 12.72 -42.83 -17.31
C PHE A 167 11.96 -44.15 -17.23
N ARG A 168 11.24 -44.53 -18.29
CA ARG A 168 11.07 -45.91 -18.77
C ARG A 168 10.28 -45.95 -20.07
#